data_AF-A0A5C6U2A3-F1
#
_entry.id   AF-A0A5C6U2A3-F1
#
_cell.length_a   1.000
_cell.length_b   1.000
_cell.length_c   1.000
_cell.angle_alpha   90.00
_cell.angle_beta   90.00
_cell.angle_gamma   90.00
#
_symmetry.space_group_name_H-M   'P 1'
#
loop_
_entity.id
_entity.type
_entity.pdbx_description
1 polymer ?
#
loop_
_entity_poly.entity_id
_entity_poly.type
_entity_poly.pdbx_seq_one_letter_code
_entity_poly.pdbx_strand_id
1 'polypeptide(L)'
;MAVRPRCRCERARRHALQRCRCADRRPRGLHAAAAPRRGRALLPRFVQGCRERGLVAAVRINQLDGDGRDDLAAAMAAGADVISLPMAERAAQVAELDRAIGQWESELGGAPGAIELLPVCETALGVADLRTIAAASPRIRCALLGAEDLAHSLCAERSPEGLELEHARRRFVLDARAAGIEPIDAPYTFSDADGAVREAAHARRLGYRSKSLVRPQHATAINEALTPSAADTARAQALVSAFEAARARGEDRALVDGLWVEVPTGATRSGCCNAPGASRASPRRRSAATPRGTLAATAWRVRAIFHI
;
A
#
# COMPACT_ATOMS: atom_id res chain seq x y z
N MET A 1 -4.99 31.51 -18.71
CA MET A 1 -5.35 30.62 -17.58
C MET A 1 -5.36 29.17 -18.08
N ALA A 2 -4.26 28.45 -17.92
CA ALA A 2 -4.18 27.03 -18.27
C ALA A 2 -3.86 26.25 -16.99
N VAL A 3 -4.89 25.65 -16.40
CA VAL A 3 -4.77 24.76 -15.25
C VAL A 3 -4.08 23.49 -15.75
N ARG A 4 -2.78 23.36 -15.48
CA ARG A 4 -2.04 22.13 -15.75
C ARG A 4 -2.54 21.02 -14.81
N PRO A 5 -2.77 19.79 -15.30
CA PRO A 5 -3.23 18.69 -14.47
C PRO A 5 -2.13 18.31 -13.47
N ARG A 6 -2.46 18.29 -12.17
CA ARG A 6 -1.56 17.81 -11.11
C ARG A 6 -1.20 16.34 -11.37
N CYS A 7 0.07 16.00 -11.11
CA CYS A 7 0.66 14.68 -11.37
C CYS A 7 -0.10 13.55 -10.63
N ARG A 8 -0.38 12.44 -11.33
CA ARG A 8 -1.11 11.26 -10.81
C ARG A 8 -0.45 10.57 -9.60
N CYS A 9 0.79 10.91 -9.25
CA CYS A 9 1.53 10.35 -8.10
C CYS A 9 1.17 11.02 -6.75
N GLU A 10 0.56 12.22 -6.75
CA GLU A 10 0.23 12.95 -5.51
C GLU A 10 -1.01 12.42 -4.76
N ARG A 11 -1.80 11.52 -5.36
CA ARG A 11 -3.03 10.99 -4.74
C ARG A 11 -2.80 9.90 -3.69
N ALA A 12 -1.60 9.31 -3.60
CA ALA A 12 -1.26 8.27 -2.61
C ALA A 12 -1.15 8.80 -1.15
N ARG A 13 -1.68 10.00 -0.86
CA ARG A 13 -1.29 10.76 0.32
C ARG A 13 -2.14 10.54 1.55
N ARG A 14 -3.29 9.84 1.54
CA ARG A 14 -4.11 9.60 2.74
C ARG A 14 -4.99 8.33 2.68
N HIS A 15 -4.43 7.14 2.85
CA HIS A 15 -5.23 5.90 2.90
C HIS A 15 -5.72 5.61 4.33
N ALA A 16 -7.04 5.47 4.53
CA ALA A 16 -7.64 4.95 5.75
C ALA A 16 -8.85 4.08 5.39
N LEU A 17 -8.68 2.77 5.55
CA LEU A 17 -9.64 1.73 5.17
C LEU A 17 -10.56 1.41 6.37
N GLN A 18 -11.34 2.37 6.87
CA GLN A 18 -12.06 2.20 8.14
C GLN A 18 -13.34 1.33 7.99
N ARG A 19 -13.68 0.44 8.94
CA ARG A 19 -15.05 -0.14 9.00
C ARG A 19 -16.07 0.90 9.44
N CYS A 20 -17.28 0.77 8.93
CA CYS A 20 -18.44 1.32 9.62
C CYS A 20 -18.62 0.62 10.98
N ARG A 21 -18.62 1.38 12.07
CA ARG A 21 -18.60 0.92 13.48
C ARG A 21 -19.86 0.18 13.95
N CYS A 22 -20.74 -0.28 13.07
CA CYS A 22 -22.04 -0.84 13.44
C CYS A 22 -22.03 -2.35 13.73
N ALA A 23 -20.91 -3.05 13.53
CA ALA A 23 -20.84 -4.52 13.60
C ALA A 23 -20.28 -5.08 14.93
N ASP A 24 -20.04 -4.24 15.95
CA ASP A 24 -19.36 -4.65 17.20
C ASP A 24 -20.28 -5.31 18.24
N ARG A 25 -21.42 -5.83 17.81
CA ARG A 25 -22.19 -6.82 18.56
C ARG A 25 -22.59 -7.92 17.58
N ARG A 26 -21.94 -9.08 17.65
CA ARG A 26 -22.55 -10.34 17.19
C ARG A 26 -23.47 -10.82 18.30
N PRO A 27 -24.80 -10.62 18.25
CA PRO A 27 -25.68 -11.50 18.99
C PRO A 27 -25.54 -12.90 18.38
N ARG A 28 -25.33 -13.91 19.23
CA ARG A 28 -25.40 -15.32 18.80
C ARG A 28 -26.79 -15.55 18.21
N GLY A 29 -26.85 -16.00 16.94
CA GLY A 29 -28.08 -16.58 16.35
C GLY A 29 -28.88 -15.76 15.32
N LEU A 30 -28.25 -15.07 14.36
CA LEU A 30 -28.97 -14.53 13.19
C LEU A 30 -28.29 -14.96 11.88
N HIS A 31 -29.09 -15.53 10.98
CA HIS A 31 -28.72 -16.11 9.69
C HIS A 31 -27.77 -15.24 8.84
N ALA A 32 -26.78 -15.87 8.21
CA ALA A 32 -25.70 -15.25 7.44
C ALA A 32 -26.14 -14.28 6.33
N ALA A 33 -27.37 -14.42 5.79
CA ALA A 33 -27.91 -13.58 4.72
C ALA A 33 -28.21 -12.11 5.13
N ALA A 34 -28.30 -11.80 6.43
CA ALA A 34 -28.65 -10.45 6.90
C ALA A 34 -27.44 -9.50 7.04
N ALA A 35 -26.23 -10.04 7.18
CA ALA A 35 -25.03 -9.24 7.42
C ALA A 35 -24.56 -8.43 6.19
N PRO A 36 -24.55 -8.98 4.95
CA PRO A 36 -24.15 -8.23 3.76
C PRO A 36 -25.09 -7.05 3.47
N ARG A 37 -26.40 -7.26 3.57
CA ARG A 37 -27.42 -6.22 3.32
C ARG A 37 -27.29 -5.03 4.27
N ARG A 38 -27.04 -5.28 5.56
CA ARG A 38 -26.80 -4.20 6.55
C ARG A 38 -25.50 -3.47 6.31
N GLY A 39 -24.45 -4.16 5.84
CA GLY A 39 -23.17 -3.55 5.48
C GLY A 39 -23.29 -2.55 4.32
N ARG A 40 -23.98 -2.95 3.24
CA ARG A 40 -24.19 -2.10 2.04
C ARG A 40 -24.87 -0.77 2.37
N ALA A 41 -25.90 -0.79 3.22
CA ALA A 41 -26.65 0.40 3.61
C ALA A 41 -25.81 1.47 4.34
N LEU A 42 -24.64 1.09 4.87
CA LEU A 42 -23.76 1.98 5.62
C LEU A 42 -22.68 2.65 4.76
N LEU A 43 -22.48 2.18 3.52
CA LEU A 43 -21.42 2.65 2.64
C LEU A 43 -21.50 4.15 2.33
N PRO A 44 -22.66 4.76 2.04
CA PRO A 44 -22.71 6.21 1.75
C PRO A 44 -22.20 7.06 2.92
N ARG A 45 -22.63 6.75 4.15
CA ARG A 45 -22.17 7.45 5.36
C ARG A 45 -20.69 7.23 5.60
N PHE A 46 -20.21 6.01 5.37
CA PHE A 46 -18.80 5.67 5.52
C PHE A 46 -17.91 6.46 4.55
N VAL A 47 -18.22 6.40 3.25
CA VAL A 47 -17.46 7.10 2.20
C VAL A 47 -17.47 8.61 2.42
N GLN A 48 -18.63 9.18 2.75
CA GLN A 48 -18.76 10.60 3.05
C GLN A 48 -17.87 11.01 4.23
N GLY A 49 -17.90 10.24 5.32
CA GLY A 49 -17.05 10.51 6.48
C GLY A 49 -15.54 10.43 6.16
N CYS A 50 -15.13 9.50 5.30
CA CYS A 50 -13.76 9.45 4.81
C CYS A 50 -13.40 10.69 4.00
N ARG A 51 -14.27 11.09 3.06
CA ARG A 51 -14.09 12.26 2.20
C ARG A 51 -13.96 13.56 3.01
N GLU A 52 -14.79 13.77 4.01
CA GLU A 52 -14.74 14.93 4.92
C GLU A 52 -13.41 15.04 5.67
N ARG A 53 -12.77 13.90 5.96
CA ARG A 53 -11.46 13.82 6.61
C ARG A 53 -10.30 13.82 5.61
N GLY A 54 -10.58 13.92 4.32
CA GLY A 54 -9.61 13.80 3.23
C GLY A 54 -8.93 12.44 3.20
N LEU A 55 -9.66 11.37 3.54
CA LEU A 55 -9.19 9.99 3.55
C LEU A 55 -9.73 9.26 2.32
N VAL A 56 -8.92 8.35 1.78
CA VAL A 56 -9.33 7.43 0.70
C VAL A 56 -10.27 6.37 1.27
N ALA A 57 -11.47 6.30 0.71
CA ALA A 57 -12.50 5.36 1.09
C ALA A 57 -12.38 4.08 0.26
N ALA A 58 -11.86 3.04 0.89
CA ALA A 58 -11.71 1.74 0.25
C ALA A 58 -12.74 0.76 0.82
N VAL A 59 -13.41 0.01 -0.05
CA VAL A 59 -14.50 -0.90 0.31
C VAL A 59 -14.11 -2.32 -0.08
N ARG A 60 -14.00 -3.20 0.91
CA ARG A 60 -13.84 -4.64 0.69
C ARG A 60 -15.19 -5.24 0.31
N ILE A 61 -15.22 -5.89 -0.84
CA ILE A 61 -16.40 -6.63 -1.33
C ILE A 61 -16.24 -8.12 -1.08
N ASN A 62 -17.31 -8.90 -1.22
CA ASN A 62 -17.19 -10.35 -1.35
C ASN A 62 -16.63 -10.75 -2.72
N GLN A 63 -16.30 -12.04 -2.90
CA GLN A 63 -15.98 -12.59 -4.23
C GLN A 63 -17.14 -12.38 -5.21
N LEU A 64 -16.83 -12.16 -6.49
CA LEU A 64 -17.82 -11.90 -7.53
C LEU A 64 -18.78 -13.07 -7.78
N ASP A 65 -18.33 -14.30 -7.54
CA ASP A 65 -19.14 -15.51 -7.68
C ASP A 65 -20.18 -15.68 -6.55
N GLY A 66 -20.15 -14.81 -5.54
CA GLY A 66 -21.15 -14.71 -4.47
C GLY A 66 -21.79 -13.32 -4.41
N ASP A 67 -21.84 -12.75 -3.21
CA ASP A 67 -22.43 -11.43 -2.93
C ASP A 67 -21.65 -10.24 -3.54
N GLY A 68 -20.50 -10.47 -4.16
CA GLY A 68 -19.56 -9.43 -4.56
C GLY A 68 -20.10 -8.45 -5.61
N ARG A 69 -21.01 -8.88 -6.50
CA ARG A 69 -21.61 -7.99 -7.51
C ARG A 69 -22.52 -6.94 -6.88
N ASP A 70 -23.34 -7.34 -5.91
CA ASP A 70 -24.21 -6.42 -5.16
C ASP A 70 -23.37 -5.48 -4.28
N ASP A 71 -22.31 -5.99 -3.66
CA ASP A 71 -21.40 -5.18 -2.87
C ASP A 71 -20.69 -4.14 -3.73
N LEU A 72 -20.24 -4.54 -4.93
CA LEU A 72 -19.62 -3.64 -5.90
C LEU A 72 -20.60 -2.56 -6.33
N ALA A 73 -21.83 -2.91 -6.68
CA ALA A 73 -22.86 -1.94 -7.05
C ALA A 73 -23.07 -0.90 -5.94
N ALA A 74 -23.20 -1.36 -4.68
CA ALA A 74 -23.37 -0.48 -3.53
C ALA A 74 -22.12 0.40 -3.27
N ALA A 75 -20.92 -0.14 -3.43
CA ALA A 75 -19.66 0.60 -3.26
C ALA A 75 -19.47 1.68 -4.33
N MET A 76 -19.78 1.36 -5.59
CA MET A 76 -19.73 2.29 -6.71
C MET A 76 -20.74 3.42 -6.55
N ALA A 77 -21.99 3.09 -6.19
CA ALA A 77 -23.03 4.08 -5.90
C ALA A 77 -22.68 5.00 -4.71
N ALA A 78 -22.00 4.47 -3.70
CA ALA A 78 -21.52 5.25 -2.55
C ALA A 78 -20.32 6.15 -2.89
N GLY A 79 -19.68 5.98 -4.05
CA GLY A 79 -18.53 6.76 -4.49
C GLY A 79 -17.22 6.36 -3.81
N ALA A 80 -17.03 5.05 -3.56
CA ALA A 80 -15.76 4.51 -3.06
C ALA A 80 -14.59 4.88 -3.99
N ASP A 81 -13.41 5.07 -3.43
CA ASP A 81 -12.17 5.39 -4.17
C ASP A 81 -11.42 4.12 -4.60
N VAL A 82 -11.56 3.04 -3.81
CA VAL A 82 -10.85 1.77 -4.01
C VAL A 82 -11.80 0.61 -3.73
N ILE A 83 -11.77 -0.40 -4.61
CA ILE A 83 -12.43 -1.69 -4.36
C ILE A 83 -11.39 -2.70 -3.92
N SER A 84 -11.57 -3.27 -2.73
CA SER A 84 -10.70 -4.31 -2.20
C SER A 84 -11.28 -5.70 -2.46
N LEU A 85 -10.48 -6.55 -3.10
CA LEU A 85 -10.83 -7.93 -3.44
C LEU A 85 -10.15 -8.88 -2.44
N PRO A 86 -10.91 -9.53 -1.53
CA PRO A 86 -10.36 -10.59 -0.68
C PRO A 86 -9.90 -11.79 -1.51
N MET A 87 -9.20 -12.75 -0.90
CA MET A 87 -8.87 -14.05 -1.52
C MET A 87 -8.39 -13.92 -2.97
N ALA A 88 -7.52 -12.95 -3.25
CA ALA A 88 -7.02 -12.70 -4.59
C ALA A 88 -5.95 -13.76 -4.91
N GLU A 89 -6.29 -14.71 -5.77
CA GLU A 89 -5.44 -15.86 -6.09
C GLU A 89 -5.08 -15.94 -7.57
N ARG A 90 -5.96 -15.47 -8.46
CA ARG A 90 -5.81 -15.63 -9.91
C ARG A 90 -5.99 -14.29 -10.62
N ALA A 91 -5.15 -14.04 -11.62
CA ALA A 91 -5.28 -12.87 -12.50
C ALA A 91 -6.67 -12.76 -13.16
N ALA A 92 -7.32 -13.89 -13.46
CA ALA A 92 -8.67 -13.90 -14.02
C ALA A 92 -9.71 -13.24 -13.10
N GLN A 93 -9.62 -13.45 -11.77
CA GLN A 93 -10.52 -12.82 -10.79
C GLN A 93 -10.35 -11.30 -10.80
N VAL A 94 -9.11 -10.84 -10.83
CA VAL A 94 -8.78 -9.41 -10.90
C VAL A 94 -9.26 -8.79 -12.22
N ALA A 95 -9.00 -9.44 -13.35
CA ALA A 95 -9.40 -8.95 -14.67
C ALA A 95 -10.93 -8.92 -14.84
N GLU A 96 -11.65 -9.83 -14.19
CA GLU A 96 -13.10 -9.77 -14.12
C GLU A 96 -13.59 -8.57 -13.30
N LEU A 97 -13.02 -8.35 -12.11
CA LEU A 97 -13.37 -7.21 -11.29
C LEU A 97 -13.03 -5.87 -11.98
N ASP A 98 -11.89 -5.78 -12.66
CA ASP A 98 -11.50 -4.60 -13.44
C ASP A 98 -12.54 -4.23 -14.50
N ARG A 99 -13.03 -5.23 -15.26
CA ARG A 99 -14.10 -5.04 -16.24
C ARG A 99 -15.41 -4.60 -15.58
N ALA A 100 -15.79 -5.21 -14.47
CA ALA A 100 -17.01 -4.85 -13.73
C ALA A 100 -16.94 -3.40 -13.19
N ILE A 101 -15.78 -2.97 -12.66
CA ILE A 101 -15.55 -1.58 -12.24
C ILE A 101 -15.67 -0.64 -13.45
N GLY A 102 -15.06 -1.00 -14.59
CA GLY A 102 -15.14 -0.19 -15.82
C GLY A 102 -16.57 0.00 -16.34
N GLN A 103 -17.41 -1.03 -16.24
CA GLN A 103 -18.84 -0.95 -16.57
C GLN A 103 -19.56 0.06 -15.67
N TRP A 104 -19.37 -0.05 -14.34
CA TRP A 104 -19.96 0.89 -13.38
C TRP A 104 -19.44 2.33 -13.55
N GLU A 105 -18.17 2.53 -13.84
CA GLU A 105 -17.64 3.87 -14.16
C GLU A 105 -18.36 4.45 -15.37
N SER A 106 -18.60 3.66 -16.42
CA SER A 106 -19.35 4.11 -17.60
C SER A 106 -20.81 4.43 -17.28
N GLU A 107 -21.49 3.58 -16.51
CA GLU A 107 -22.90 3.75 -16.14
C GLU A 107 -23.13 4.97 -15.25
N LEU A 108 -22.19 5.26 -14.34
CA LEU A 108 -22.25 6.41 -13.43
C LEU A 108 -21.66 7.70 -14.04
N GLY A 109 -21.21 7.67 -15.30
CA GLY A 109 -20.59 8.83 -15.96
C GLY A 109 -19.23 9.23 -15.36
N GLY A 110 -18.55 8.30 -14.68
CA GLY A 110 -17.23 8.49 -14.10
C GLY A 110 -16.10 8.45 -15.13
N ALA A 111 -14.94 9.00 -14.76
CA ALA A 111 -13.76 8.91 -15.61
C ALA A 111 -13.20 7.47 -15.62
N PRO A 112 -12.86 6.91 -16.79
CA PRO A 112 -12.23 5.59 -16.85
C PRO A 112 -10.94 5.52 -16.04
N GLY A 113 -10.80 4.51 -15.19
CA GLY A 113 -9.61 4.33 -14.37
C GLY A 113 -9.58 5.20 -13.11
N ALA A 114 -10.72 5.77 -12.69
CA ALA A 114 -10.81 6.60 -11.49
C ALA A 114 -10.75 5.76 -10.21
N ILE A 115 -11.31 4.55 -10.23
CA ILE A 115 -11.34 3.63 -9.10
C ILE A 115 -10.11 2.74 -9.08
N GLU A 116 -9.43 2.64 -7.93
CA GLU A 116 -8.31 1.72 -7.75
C GLU A 116 -8.80 0.32 -7.31
N LEU A 117 -7.97 -0.70 -7.56
CA LEU A 117 -8.23 -2.08 -7.15
C LEU A 117 -7.16 -2.51 -6.17
N LEU A 118 -7.58 -2.99 -4.99
CA LEU A 118 -6.69 -3.50 -3.94
C LEU A 118 -6.88 -5.03 -3.77
N PRO A 119 -6.04 -5.86 -4.39
CA PRO A 119 -6.03 -7.29 -4.12
C PRO A 119 -5.50 -7.56 -2.71
N VAL A 120 -6.18 -8.46 -2.00
CA VAL A 120 -5.75 -9.01 -0.72
C VAL A 120 -5.28 -10.43 -0.96
N CYS A 121 -3.97 -10.63 -0.89
CA CYS A 121 -3.32 -11.93 -1.01
C CYS A 121 -3.25 -12.54 0.39
N GLU A 122 -4.17 -13.44 0.68
CA GLU A 122 -4.34 -14.03 2.01
C GLU A 122 -4.41 -15.56 1.95
N THR A 123 -3.84 -16.14 0.89
CA THR A 123 -3.65 -17.59 0.73
C THR A 123 -2.26 -17.87 0.18
N ALA A 124 -1.80 -19.12 0.30
CA ALA A 124 -0.50 -19.53 -0.23
C ALA A 124 -0.38 -19.27 -1.74
N LEU A 125 -1.46 -19.53 -2.49
CA LEU A 125 -1.52 -19.28 -3.93
C LEU A 125 -1.49 -17.77 -4.23
N GLY A 126 -2.28 -16.96 -3.53
CA GLY A 126 -2.28 -15.50 -3.72
C GLY A 126 -0.92 -14.85 -3.45
N VAL A 127 -0.18 -15.34 -2.45
CA VAL A 127 1.19 -14.86 -2.19
C VAL A 127 2.16 -15.33 -3.28
N ALA A 128 2.07 -16.59 -3.72
CA ALA A 128 2.95 -17.14 -4.75
C ALA A 128 2.78 -16.44 -6.11
N ASP A 129 1.55 -16.06 -6.46
CA ASP A 129 1.17 -15.50 -7.76
C ASP A 129 1.03 -13.97 -7.78
N LEU A 130 1.48 -13.26 -6.74
CA LEU A 130 1.31 -11.82 -6.58
C LEU A 130 1.67 -11.01 -7.84
N ARG A 131 2.78 -11.35 -8.52
CA ARG A 131 3.20 -10.64 -9.74
C ARG A 131 2.20 -10.78 -10.89
N THR A 132 1.61 -11.96 -11.05
CA THR A 132 0.60 -12.26 -12.06
C THR A 132 -0.70 -11.54 -11.73
N ILE A 133 -1.10 -11.54 -10.45
CA ILE A 133 -2.26 -10.81 -9.92
C ILE A 133 -2.09 -9.30 -10.17
N ALA A 134 -0.93 -8.73 -9.83
CA ALA A 134 -0.62 -7.32 -10.01
C ALA A 134 -0.66 -6.88 -11.49
N ALA A 135 -0.22 -7.74 -12.41
CA ALA A 135 -0.22 -7.45 -13.84
C ALA A 135 -1.62 -7.48 -14.47
N ALA A 136 -2.62 -8.04 -13.79
CA ALA A 136 -3.95 -8.26 -14.35
C ALA A 136 -4.81 -7.00 -14.47
N SER A 137 -4.45 -5.90 -13.79
CA SER A 137 -5.15 -4.62 -13.93
C SER A 137 -4.23 -3.42 -13.72
N PRO A 138 -4.32 -2.37 -14.57
CA PRO A 138 -3.58 -1.12 -14.38
C PRO A 138 -4.09 -0.28 -13.19
N ARG A 139 -5.21 -0.67 -12.57
CA ARG A 139 -5.78 -0.04 -11.36
C ARG A 139 -5.05 -0.45 -10.09
N ILE A 140 -4.26 -1.53 -10.13
CA ILE A 140 -3.51 -2.01 -8.99
C ILE A 140 -2.28 -1.12 -8.76
N ARG A 141 -2.29 -0.42 -7.64
CA ARG A 141 -1.15 0.38 -7.15
C ARG A 141 -0.50 -0.21 -5.91
N CYS A 142 -1.25 -1.02 -5.19
CA CYS A 142 -0.81 -1.70 -3.98
C CYS A 142 -1.50 -3.04 -3.84
N ALA A 143 -0.92 -3.92 -3.04
CA ALA A 143 -1.51 -5.20 -2.65
C ALA A 143 -1.34 -5.40 -1.14
N LEU A 144 -2.30 -6.07 -0.51
CA LEU A 144 -2.29 -6.32 0.92
C LEU A 144 -2.05 -7.80 1.22
N LEU A 145 -1.18 -8.08 2.16
CA LEU A 145 -0.97 -9.43 2.69
C LEU A 145 -1.95 -9.69 3.84
N GLY A 146 -2.77 -10.74 3.76
CA GLY A 146 -3.60 -11.16 4.90
C GLY A 146 -2.83 -12.05 5.87
N ALA A 147 -3.11 -11.94 7.18
CA ALA A 147 -2.43 -12.74 8.21
C ALA A 147 -3.18 -14.03 8.54
N GLU A 148 -4.43 -13.91 8.99
CA GLU A 148 -5.18 -15.03 9.58
C GLU A 148 -5.59 -16.07 8.53
N ASP A 149 -6.16 -15.62 7.42
CA ASP A 149 -6.53 -16.52 6.32
C ASP A 149 -5.29 -17.16 5.66
N LEU A 150 -4.15 -16.47 5.66
CA LEU A 150 -2.90 -17.04 5.15
C LEU A 150 -2.36 -18.12 6.07
N ALA A 151 -2.36 -17.90 7.39
CA ALA A 151 -1.98 -18.93 8.34
C ALA A 151 -2.90 -20.15 8.23
N HIS A 152 -4.21 -19.92 8.06
CA HIS A 152 -5.16 -21.00 7.78
C HIS A 152 -4.82 -21.75 6.49
N SER A 153 -4.55 -21.04 5.40
CA SER A 153 -4.15 -21.61 4.10
C SER A 153 -2.85 -22.42 4.17
N LEU A 154 -1.96 -22.10 5.11
CA LEU A 154 -0.68 -22.79 5.32
C LEU A 154 -0.80 -23.94 6.35
N CYS A 155 -1.96 -24.13 6.97
CA CYS A 155 -2.14 -25.01 8.13
C CYS A 155 -1.16 -24.66 9.28
N ALA A 156 -0.85 -23.38 9.43
CA ALA A 156 0.11 -22.88 10.41
C ALA A 156 -0.57 -22.42 11.70
N GLU A 157 0.12 -22.59 12.83
CA GLU A 157 -0.32 -22.07 14.12
C GLU A 157 0.11 -20.59 14.27
N ARG A 158 -0.82 -19.74 14.70
CA ARG A 158 -0.58 -18.31 14.88
C ARG A 158 0.22 -18.05 16.14
N SER A 159 1.28 -17.25 16.02
CA SER A 159 2.11 -16.80 17.13
C SER A 159 2.23 -15.26 17.19
N PRO A 160 2.38 -14.66 18.39
CA PRO A 160 2.69 -13.24 18.52
C PRO A 160 3.98 -12.81 17.82
N GLU A 161 4.93 -13.74 17.68
CA GLU A 161 6.20 -13.53 16.98
C GLU A 161 6.02 -13.47 15.46
N GLY A 162 4.99 -14.16 14.92
CA GLY A 162 4.66 -14.18 13.49
C GLY A 162 5.69 -14.90 12.61
N LEU A 163 6.52 -15.76 13.19
CA LEU A 163 7.57 -16.49 12.48
C LEU A 163 7.02 -17.38 11.36
N GLU A 164 5.83 -17.93 11.57
CA GLU A 164 5.13 -18.79 10.62
C GLU A 164 4.76 -18.08 9.31
N LEU A 165 4.64 -16.74 9.33
CA LEU A 165 4.36 -15.94 8.13
C LEU A 165 5.60 -15.22 7.58
N GLU A 166 6.77 -15.37 8.21
CA GLU A 166 7.96 -14.57 7.88
C GLU A 166 8.43 -14.77 6.44
N HIS A 167 8.40 -16.00 5.93
CA HIS A 167 8.75 -16.28 4.53
C HIS A 167 7.79 -15.57 3.57
N ALA A 168 6.48 -15.69 3.81
CA ALA A 168 5.46 -15.05 3.00
C ALA A 168 5.62 -13.53 3.01
N ARG A 169 5.83 -12.92 4.18
CA ARG A 169 6.05 -11.47 4.33
C ARG A 169 7.28 -10.97 3.55
N ARG A 170 8.40 -11.71 3.60
CA ARG A 170 9.61 -11.36 2.83
C ARG A 170 9.39 -11.48 1.33
N ARG A 171 8.79 -12.60 0.90
CA ARG A 171 8.48 -12.85 -0.51
C ARG A 171 7.52 -11.81 -1.08
N PHE A 172 6.51 -11.43 -0.30
CA PHE A 172 5.48 -10.48 -0.71
C PHE A 172 6.06 -9.09 -1.02
N VAL A 173 6.98 -8.56 -0.19
CA VAL A 173 7.67 -7.30 -0.52
C VAL A 173 8.45 -7.42 -1.82
N LEU A 174 9.25 -8.48 -1.94
CA LEU A 174 10.10 -8.68 -3.12
C LEU A 174 9.26 -8.70 -4.40
N ASP A 175 8.18 -9.47 -4.41
CA ASP A 175 7.30 -9.63 -5.57
C ASP A 175 6.51 -8.36 -5.87
N ALA A 176 6.02 -7.64 -4.85
CA ALA A 176 5.34 -6.36 -5.02
C ALA A 176 6.27 -5.32 -5.65
N ARG A 177 7.51 -5.21 -5.16
CA ARG A 177 8.52 -4.31 -5.73
C ARG A 177 8.91 -4.71 -7.14
N ALA A 178 9.03 -6.01 -7.43
CA ALA A 178 9.30 -6.53 -8.77
C ALA A 178 8.14 -6.23 -9.74
N ALA A 179 6.90 -6.21 -9.26
CA ALA A 179 5.72 -5.80 -10.03
C ALA A 179 5.53 -4.27 -10.10
N GLY A 180 6.35 -3.48 -9.40
CA GLY A 180 6.25 -2.02 -9.39
C GLY A 180 5.07 -1.47 -8.58
N ILE A 181 4.53 -2.24 -7.63
CA ILE A 181 3.42 -1.86 -6.75
C ILE A 181 3.87 -1.73 -5.28
N GLU A 182 3.09 -1.04 -4.46
CA GLU A 182 3.36 -0.86 -3.03
C GLU A 182 2.81 -2.05 -2.22
N PRO A 183 3.64 -2.74 -1.41
CA PRO A 183 3.14 -3.77 -0.50
C PRO A 183 2.59 -3.16 0.80
N ILE A 184 1.41 -3.64 1.22
CA ILE A 184 0.81 -3.36 2.52
C ILE A 184 1.04 -4.60 3.40
N ASP A 185 1.77 -4.42 4.51
CA ASP A 185 2.06 -5.50 5.46
C ASP A 185 0.80 -6.01 6.15
N ALA A 186 0.85 -7.25 6.62
CA ALA A 186 -0.29 -7.93 7.23
C ALA A 186 -0.72 -7.29 8.56
N PRO A 187 -1.96 -7.47 9.03
CA PRO A 187 -2.37 -6.91 10.32
C PRO A 187 -1.79 -7.70 11.50
N TYR A 188 -1.41 -6.99 12.57
CA TYR A 188 -1.19 -7.60 13.87
C TYR A 188 -2.54 -7.81 14.56
N THR A 189 -2.86 -9.04 14.93
CA THR A 189 -4.21 -9.44 15.39
C THR A 189 -4.29 -9.74 16.88
N PHE A 190 -3.16 -9.78 17.59
CA PHE A 190 -3.14 -9.92 19.04
C PHE A 190 -3.48 -8.60 19.75
N SER A 191 -3.73 -8.66 21.05
CA SER A 191 -4.32 -7.54 21.78
C SER A 191 -3.32 -6.46 22.22
N ASP A 192 -2.05 -6.82 22.43
CA ASP A 192 -1.03 -5.93 22.98
C ASP A 192 -0.50 -4.94 21.94
N ALA A 193 -0.18 -3.73 22.37
CA ALA A 193 0.36 -2.69 21.49
C ALA A 193 1.86 -2.88 21.24
N ASP A 194 2.59 -3.42 22.22
CA ASP A 194 4.05 -3.59 22.11
C ASP A 194 4.41 -4.60 21.02
N GLY A 195 3.66 -5.69 20.89
CA GLY A 195 3.79 -6.64 19.80
C GLY A 195 3.51 -6.00 18.44
N ALA A 196 2.45 -5.18 18.35
CA ALA A 196 2.16 -4.43 17.13
C ALA A 196 3.32 -3.50 16.73
N VAL A 197 3.96 -2.83 17.72
CA VAL A 197 5.13 -1.97 17.50
C VAL A 197 6.35 -2.78 17.05
N ARG A 198 6.64 -3.90 17.71
CA ARG A 198 7.76 -4.79 17.33
C ARG A 198 7.58 -5.30 15.90
N GLU A 199 6.39 -5.76 15.55
CA GLU A 199 6.10 -6.30 14.22
C GLU A 199 6.11 -5.20 13.13
N ALA A 200 5.63 -3.99 13.43
CA ALA A 200 5.70 -2.84 12.53
C ALA A 200 7.15 -2.36 12.30
N ALA A 201 7.98 -2.34 13.35
CA ALA A 201 9.40 -2.02 13.22
C ALA A 201 10.13 -3.05 12.36
N HIS A 202 9.78 -4.34 12.50
CA HIS A 202 10.28 -5.41 11.64
C HIS A 202 9.83 -5.24 10.18
N ALA A 203 8.55 -4.95 9.94
CA ALA A 203 8.02 -4.67 8.61
C ALA A 203 8.76 -3.51 7.92
N ARG A 204 9.05 -2.43 8.66
CA ARG A 204 9.84 -1.29 8.17
C ARG A 204 11.22 -1.73 7.69
N ARG A 205 11.90 -2.61 8.44
CA ARG A 205 13.22 -3.15 8.06
C ARG A 205 13.17 -3.99 6.79
N LEU A 206 12.07 -4.72 6.56
CA LEU A 206 11.86 -5.49 5.32
C LEU A 206 11.56 -4.61 4.10
N GLY A 207 11.21 -3.33 4.30
CA GLY A 207 10.91 -2.39 3.22
C GLY A 207 9.41 -2.10 3.01
N TYR A 208 8.55 -2.54 3.94
CA TYR A 208 7.17 -2.09 3.99
C TYR A 208 7.08 -0.63 4.45
N ARG A 209 6.16 0.12 3.85
CA ARG A 209 5.84 1.51 4.22
C ARG A 209 4.40 1.68 4.69
N SER A 210 3.69 0.57 4.78
CA SER A 210 2.33 0.54 5.27
C SER A 210 2.02 -0.82 5.86
N LYS A 211 1.14 -0.82 6.84
CA LYS A 211 0.68 -2.01 7.54
C LYS A 211 -0.82 -1.98 7.70
N SER A 212 -1.47 -3.08 7.39
CA SER A 212 -2.88 -3.33 7.66
C SER A 212 -3.15 -3.26 9.16
N LEU A 213 -4.34 -2.82 9.60
CA LEU A 213 -4.68 -2.85 11.02
C LEU A 213 -6.15 -3.19 11.26
N VAL A 214 -6.39 -4.05 12.25
CA VAL A 214 -7.73 -4.49 12.65
C VAL A 214 -8.18 -3.87 13.97
N ARG A 215 -7.25 -3.41 14.80
CA ARG A 215 -7.51 -2.82 16.12
C ARG A 215 -7.21 -1.32 16.11
N PRO A 216 -8.22 -0.43 16.18
CA PRO A 216 -8.01 1.01 16.16
C PRO A 216 -7.02 1.53 17.20
N GLN A 217 -6.92 0.86 18.35
CA GLN A 217 -6.02 1.26 19.44
C GLN A 217 -4.54 1.15 19.05
N HIS A 218 -4.20 0.32 18.07
CA HIS A 218 -2.81 0.18 17.60
C HIS A 218 -2.40 1.26 16.59
N ALA A 219 -3.33 2.04 16.05
CA ALA A 219 -3.06 2.93 14.93
C ALA A 219 -1.96 3.96 15.23
N THR A 220 -2.00 4.62 16.39
CA THR A 220 -0.98 5.60 16.79
C THR A 220 0.40 4.95 16.91
N ALA A 221 0.50 3.87 17.68
CA ALA A 221 1.76 3.18 17.94
C ALA A 221 2.39 2.59 16.66
N ILE A 222 1.59 2.00 15.77
CA ILE A 222 2.07 1.50 14.47
C ILE A 222 2.55 2.66 13.59
N ASN A 223 1.81 3.77 13.51
CA ASN A 223 2.23 4.93 12.72
C ASN A 223 3.55 5.52 13.21
N GLU A 224 3.75 5.60 14.53
CA GLU A 224 5.01 6.04 15.14
C GLU A 224 6.16 5.08 14.79
N ALA A 225 5.97 3.76 14.96
CA ALA A 225 6.99 2.75 14.66
C ALA A 225 7.42 2.71 13.18
N LEU A 226 6.46 3.02 12.29
CA LEU A 226 6.66 3.10 10.85
C LEU A 226 7.27 4.43 10.40
N THR A 227 7.09 5.51 11.17
CA THR A 227 7.62 6.84 10.82
C THR A 227 9.10 6.95 11.20
N PRO A 228 10.00 7.35 10.28
CA PRO A 228 11.40 7.59 10.63
C PRO A 228 11.53 8.59 11.78
N SER A 229 12.34 8.25 12.78
CA SER A 229 12.63 9.14 13.90
C SER A 229 13.51 10.33 13.46
N ALA A 230 13.62 11.33 14.32
CA ALA A 230 14.58 12.41 14.13
C ALA A 230 16.02 11.89 14.03
N ALA A 231 16.36 10.86 14.81
CA ALA A 231 17.66 10.19 14.75
C ALA A 231 17.87 9.44 13.42
N ASP A 232 16.87 8.71 12.93
CA ASP A 232 16.93 8.06 11.60
C ASP A 232 17.17 9.10 10.50
N THR A 233 16.47 10.23 10.58
CA THR A 233 16.59 11.32 9.60
C THR A 233 17.96 11.98 9.66
N ALA A 234 18.47 12.29 10.86
CA ALA A 234 19.80 12.87 11.05
C ALA A 234 20.90 11.93 10.55
N ARG A 235 20.78 10.63 10.85
CA ARG A 235 21.69 9.61 10.34
C ARG A 235 21.67 9.55 8.82
N ALA A 236 20.49 9.54 8.20
CA ALA A 236 20.37 9.54 6.74
C ALA A 236 21.00 10.80 6.11
N GLN A 237 20.81 11.97 6.71
CA GLN A 237 21.43 13.23 6.26
C GLN A 237 22.95 13.20 6.39
N ALA A 238 23.48 12.61 7.47
CA ALA A 238 24.92 12.44 7.66
C ALA A 238 25.52 11.52 6.59
N LEU A 239 24.86 10.40 6.26
CA LEU A 239 25.27 9.48 5.20
C LEU A 239 25.32 10.17 3.83
N VAL A 240 24.27 10.94 3.49
CA VAL A 240 24.24 11.71 2.23
C VAL A 240 25.35 12.76 2.22
N SER A 241 25.53 13.52 3.30
CA SER A 241 26.55 14.57 3.38
C SER A 241 27.96 14.00 3.24
N ALA A 242 28.25 12.86 3.87
CA ALA A 242 29.53 12.17 3.75
C ALA A 242 29.78 11.68 2.32
N PHE A 243 28.75 11.14 1.66
CA PHE A 243 28.83 10.70 0.27
C PHE A 243 29.08 11.87 -0.69
N GLU A 244 28.37 12.99 -0.53
CA GLU A 244 28.58 14.20 -1.34
C GLU A 244 29.98 14.80 -1.12
N ALA A 245 30.49 14.78 0.11
CA ALA A 245 31.85 15.21 0.40
C ALA A 245 32.91 14.32 -0.26
N ALA A 246 32.70 12.99 -0.31
CA ALA A 246 33.55 12.06 -1.04
C ALA A 246 33.51 12.33 -2.55
N ARG A 247 32.32 12.54 -3.11
CA ARG A 247 32.13 12.92 -4.52
C ARG A 247 32.89 14.19 -4.90
N ALA A 248 32.88 15.20 -4.03
CA ALA A 248 33.62 16.45 -4.24
C ALA A 248 35.15 16.25 -4.27
N ARG A 249 35.67 15.20 -3.64
CA ARG A 249 37.09 14.80 -3.70
C ARG A 249 37.43 13.89 -4.89
N GLY A 250 36.46 13.58 -5.74
CA GLY A 250 36.63 12.66 -6.86
C GLY A 250 36.48 11.18 -6.50
N GLU A 251 36.01 10.86 -5.30
CA GLU A 251 35.72 9.48 -4.88
C GLU A 251 34.31 9.06 -5.32
N ASP A 252 34.09 7.76 -5.54
CA ASP A 252 32.79 7.20 -5.95
C ASP A 252 31.98 6.59 -4.79
N ARG A 253 32.57 6.53 -3.58
CA ARG A 253 31.96 5.95 -2.37
C ARG A 253 32.54 6.56 -1.10
N ALA A 254 31.79 6.53 0.00
CA ALA A 254 32.23 6.97 1.32
C ALA A 254 32.07 5.85 2.36
N LEU A 255 32.98 5.75 3.33
CA LEU A 255 32.84 4.85 4.47
C LEU A 255 32.29 5.64 5.66
N VAL A 256 31.11 5.25 6.18
CA VAL A 256 30.47 5.89 7.33
C VAL A 256 30.00 4.81 8.30
N ASP A 257 30.45 4.84 9.55
CA ASP A 257 30.09 3.85 10.58
C ASP A 257 30.27 2.38 10.12
N GLY A 258 31.31 2.10 9.33
CA GLY A 258 31.57 0.77 8.77
C GLY A 258 30.71 0.38 7.56
N LEU A 259 29.81 1.26 7.11
CA LEU A 259 28.99 1.07 5.91
C LEU A 259 29.59 1.82 4.71
N TRP A 260 29.79 1.10 3.60
CA TRP A 260 30.09 1.73 2.31
C TRP A 260 28.81 2.36 1.73
N VAL A 261 28.85 3.68 1.56
CA VAL A 261 27.78 4.48 0.96
C VAL A 261 28.17 4.80 -0.47
N GLU A 262 27.35 4.35 -1.41
CA GLU A 262 27.49 4.59 -2.84
C GLU A 262 26.11 4.68 -3.51
N VAL A 263 26.04 5.22 -4.73
CA VAL A 263 24.79 5.20 -5.51
C VAL A 263 24.57 3.77 -6.01
N PRO A 264 23.45 3.10 -5.68
CA PRO A 264 23.17 1.77 -6.20
C PRO A 264 23.12 1.82 -7.72
N THR A 265 23.76 0.87 -8.39
CA THR A 265 23.85 0.81 -9.87
C THR A 265 22.48 0.88 -10.55
N GLY A 266 21.42 0.37 -9.89
CA GLY A 266 20.04 0.40 -10.37
C GLY A 266 19.24 1.69 -10.07
N ALA A 267 19.73 2.60 -9.23
CA ALA A 267 19.04 3.84 -8.85
C ALA A 267 18.93 4.83 -10.02
N THR A 268 19.81 4.73 -11.03
CA THR A 268 19.74 5.49 -12.28
C THR A 268 18.63 5.01 -13.21
N ARG A 269 18.16 3.78 -13.02
CA ARG A 269 17.24 3.07 -13.93
C ARG A 269 15.83 2.92 -13.35
N SER A 270 15.66 2.99 -12.03
CA SER A 270 14.39 2.86 -11.34
C SER A 270 13.99 4.21 -10.70
N GLY A 271 12.85 4.75 -11.12
CA GLY A 271 12.29 6.02 -10.64
C GLY A 271 11.86 6.05 -9.17
N CYS A 272 12.38 5.13 -8.34
CA CYS A 272 12.08 5.08 -6.90
C CYS A 272 12.74 6.22 -6.12
N CYS A 273 13.82 6.81 -6.65
CA CYS A 273 14.59 7.88 -5.99
C CYS A 273 14.43 9.27 -6.64
N ASN A 274 13.84 9.37 -7.84
CA ASN A 274 13.76 10.63 -8.58
C ASN A 274 12.34 11.21 -8.56
N ALA A 275 12.21 12.41 -7.98
CA ALA A 275 11.05 13.27 -8.18
C ALA A 275 10.83 13.54 -9.69
N PRO A 276 9.58 13.63 -10.17
CA PRO A 276 9.30 13.86 -11.58
C PRO A 276 9.60 15.31 -11.97
N GLY A 277 10.67 15.52 -12.74
CA GLY A 277 11.02 16.86 -13.25
C GLY A 277 12.09 16.95 -14.34
N ALA A 278 12.67 15.84 -14.82
CA ALA A 278 13.67 15.88 -15.89
C ALA A 278 13.16 15.10 -17.12
N SER A 279 12.50 15.82 -18.03
CA SER A 279 12.19 15.29 -19.36
C SER A 279 13.48 14.96 -20.11
N ARG A 280 13.56 13.75 -20.65
CA ARG A 280 14.63 13.30 -21.55
C ARG A 280 14.67 14.19 -22.80
N ALA A 281 15.79 14.87 -23.03
CA ALA A 281 16.16 15.40 -24.33
C ALA A 281 17.46 14.70 -24.80
N SER A 282 17.44 14.26 -26.05
CA SER A 282 18.50 13.57 -26.80
C SER A 282 19.81 14.36 -26.88
N PRO A 283 21.00 13.71 -26.99
CA PRO A 283 22.29 14.40 -26.86
C PRO A 283 22.67 15.17 -28.13
N ARG A 284 22.76 16.50 -28.03
CA ARG A 284 23.64 17.32 -28.88
C ARG A 284 24.61 18.14 -28.02
N ARG A 285 25.83 18.20 -28.54
CA ARG A 285 27.14 18.69 -28.06
C ARG A 285 27.19 19.85 -27.04
N ARG A 286 28.11 19.67 -26.07
CA ARG A 286 28.88 20.60 -25.18
C ARG A 286 28.53 22.10 -25.19
N SER A 287 28.28 22.68 -24.01
CA SER A 287 29.21 23.58 -23.28
C SER A 287 28.61 24.08 -21.95
N ALA A 288 29.50 24.48 -21.03
CA ALA A 288 29.32 25.32 -19.84
C ALA A 288 28.51 24.81 -18.63
N ALA A 289 29.07 25.14 -17.47
CA ALA A 289 28.75 24.64 -16.13
C ALA A 289 27.37 25.09 -15.60
N THR A 290 26.71 24.20 -14.86
CA THR A 290 25.71 24.55 -13.84
C THR A 290 25.69 23.41 -12.80
N PRO A 291 25.81 23.68 -11.50
CA PRO A 291 25.77 22.62 -10.49
C PRO A 291 24.34 22.09 -10.40
N ARG A 292 24.16 20.82 -10.79
CA ARG A 292 22.87 20.12 -10.69
C ARG A 292 22.78 19.42 -9.33
N GLY A 293 21.70 19.74 -8.61
CA GLY A 293 20.93 18.74 -7.88
C GLY A 293 21.29 18.55 -6.41
N THR A 294 20.83 19.46 -5.55
CA THR A 294 20.66 19.18 -4.12
C THR A 294 19.65 18.03 -3.95
N LEU A 295 20.06 16.90 -3.39
CA LEU A 295 19.17 15.85 -2.90
C LEU A 295 18.40 16.39 -1.69
N ALA A 296 17.26 17.05 -1.95
CA ALA A 296 16.37 17.51 -0.90
C ALA A 296 15.71 16.30 -0.20
N ALA A 297 16.01 16.12 1.09
CA ALA A 297 15.33 15.19 1.97
C ALA A 297 13.83 15.51 1.99
N THR A 298 13.03 14.74 1.25
CA THR A 298 11.58 14.89 1.23
C THR A 298 11.01 14.05 2.37
N ALA A 299 10.18 14.67 3.23
CA ALA A 299 9.55 14.01 4.38
C ALA A 299 8.73 12.78 3.96
N TRP A 300 9.14 11.61 4.43
CA TRP A 300 8.50 10.32 4.20
C TRP A 300 7.25 10.21 5.06
N ARG A 301 6.05 10.08 4.46
CA ARG A 301 4.81 9.79 5.21
C ARG A 301 4.53 8.29 5.12
N VAL A 302 4.84 7.57 6.19
CA VAL A 302 4.58 6.13 6.38
C VAL A 302 3.23 5.97 7.09
N ARG A 303 2.41 4.97 6.73
CA ARG A 303 1.00 4.93 7.19
C ARG A 303 0.49 3.53 7.49
N ALA A 304 -0.12 3.37 8.65
CA ALA A 304 -1.05 2.29 8.91
C ALA A 304 -2.30 2.47 8.03
N ILE A 305 -2.59 1.45 7.23
CA ILE A 305 -3.78 1.37 6.39
C ILE A 305 -4.71 0.43 7.15
N PHE A 306 -5.90 0.88 7.52
CA PHE A 306 -6.85 0.00 8.21
C PHE A 306 -7.27 -1.15 7.25
N HIS A 307 -7.73 -2.31 7.66
CA HIS A 307 -8.38 -3.28 6.76
C HIS A 307 -9.14 -4.26 7.65
N ILE A 308 -10.38 -4.60 7.28
CA ILE A 308 -11.17 -5.59 8.03
C ILE A 308 -11.74 -6.62 7.09
#